data_AF-A0A2V2RSC8-F1
#
_entry.id   AF-A0A2V2RSC8-F1
#
_cell.length_a   1.000
_cell.length_b   1.000
_cell.length_c   1.000
_cell.angle_alpha   90.00
_cell.angle_beta   90.00
_cell.angle_gamma   90.00
#
_symmetry.space_group_name_H-M   'P 1'
#
loop_
_entity.id
_entity.type
_entity.pdbx_description
1 polymer ?
#
loop_
_entity_poly.entity_id
_entity_poly.type
_entity_poly.pdbx_seq_one_letter_code
_entity_poly.pdbx_strand_id
1 'polypeptide(L)'
;MGGTPSRPVPYSLKSKNKFGEEVQLPHDSVLPNPLAETALPFTLDELTRLHDLPRVTEGIPRKWYLAQLKAEINDWLDRSPWTRITYDIRSRLQPPVVSKEKLVIDARGFAAEGPESLSLYIVHAYHLGWREINVYRCRGQRFIGCGLSEKSDGLRIHVYGSSGDYLGSGLDGAEIIVHGNGQDQIGQIFHRGKLIVYGDVGQTFFYGAKGGDAFIMGNAAGRPLINAVGSPRVVINGTCLDYLAESFMAGDPLHGGGFVVLNGVRWNDQAEIEDLPAPYPGGNLFSLASGGAIYVRDPRRILDEDQLNGGEYADVTREDWLQVEPYLKENEQLFGISLERDLLRGESPEKIYRKIRPAKSEALH
;
A
#
# COMPACT_ATOMS: atom_id res chain seq x y z
N MET A 1 -2.31 8.31 63.79
CA MET A 1 -3.78 8.21 63.81
C MET A 1 -4.28 9.25 62.80
N GLY A 2 -4.66 8.95 61.57
CA GLY A 2 -5.44 7.81 61.08
C GLY A 2 -6.80 8.36 60.65
N GLY A 3 -6.88 8.95 59.45
CA GLY A 3 -8.11 9.54 58.89
C GLY A 3 -8.07 9.50 57.37
N THR A 4 -8.54 8.39 56.81
CA THR A 4 -8.76 8.16 55.37
C THR A 4 -9.87 9.08 54.83
N PRO A 5 -9.73 9.66 53.63
CA PRO A 5 -10.86 10.28 52.94
C PRO A 5 -11.78 9.20 52.34
N SER A 6 -13.08 9.34 52.62
CA SER A 6 -14.15 8.49 52.09
C SER A 6 -14.22 8.56 50.55
N ARG A 7 -14.18 7.40 49.90
CA ARG A 7 -14.42 7.25 48.46
C ARG A 7 -15.85 7.65 48.10
N PRO A 8 -16.10 8.25 46.92
CA PRO A 8 -17.45 8.41 46.40
C PRO A 8 -18.06 7.05 46.04
N VAL A 9 -19.33 6.88 46.39
CA VAL A 9 -20.16 5.70 46.08
C VAL A 9 -20.41 5.65 44.57
N PRO A 10 -20.24 4.50 43.89
CA PRO A 10 -20.55 4.41 42.47
C PRO A 10 -22.07 4.48 42.26
N TYR A 11 -22.51 5.37 41.38
CA TYR A 11 -23.88 5.40 40.87
C TYR A 11 -24.20 4.05 40.21
N SER A 12 -25.15 3.28 40.77
CA SER A 12 -25.69 2.11 40.07
C SER A 12 -26.65 2.59 38.98
N LEU A 13 -26.32 2.35 37.72
CA LEU A 13 -27.27 2.49 36.61
C LEU A 13 -28.29 1.34 36.70
N LYS A 14 -29.43 1.59 37.34
CA LYS A 14 -30.60 0.71 37.30
C LYS A 14 -31.47 1.10 36.09
N SER A 15 -31.57 0.24 35.08
CA SER A 15 -32.58 0.38 34.02
C SER A 15 -33.82 -0.43 34.37
N LYS A 16 -35.00 0.20 34.41
CA LYS A 16 -36.30 -0.49 34.55
C LYS A 16 -36.82 -0.88 33.17
N ASN A 17 -37.43 -2.05 33.04
CA ASN A 17 -38.15 -2.43 31.83
C ASN A 17 -39.53 -1.75 31.77
N LYS A 18 -40.27 -1.90 30.65
CA LYS A 18 -41.58 -1.27 30.42
C LYS A 18 -42.69 -1.69 31.42
N PHE A 19 -42.41 -2.62 32.34
CA PHE A 19 -43.36 -3.11 33.35
C PHE A 19 -42.93 -2.84 34.81
N GLY A 20 -41.82 -2.12 35.03
CA GLY A 20 -41.48 -1.57 36.34
C GLY A 20 -40.79 -2.52 37.33
N GLU A 21 -40.40 -3.73 36.93
CA GLU A 21 -39.67 -4.67 37.79
C GLU A 21 -38.15 -4.42 37.77
N GLU A 22 -37.50 -4.55 38.94
CA GLU A 22 -36.04 -4.44 39.08
C GLU A 22 -35.37 -5.75 38.64
N VAL A 23 -34.46 -5.67 37.65
CA VAL A 23 -33.67 -6.82 37.20
C VAL A 23 -32.23 -6.66 37.69
N GLN A 24 -31.76 -7.64 38.45
CA GLN A 24 -30.38 -7.72 38.97
C GLN A 24 -29.52 -8.46 37.95
N LEU A 25 -28.48 -7.82 37.41
CA LEU A 25 -27.57 -8.46 36.44
C LEU A 25 -26.60 -9.41 37.17
N PRO A 26 -26.40 -10.65 36.69
CA PRO A 26 -25.45 -11.56 37.31
C PRO A 26 -24.01 -11.09 37.08
N HIS A 27 -23.24 -11.04 38.17
CA HIS A 27 -21.78 -11.06 38.14
C HIS A 27 -21.31 -12.45 37.71
N ASP A 28 -20.26 -12.48 36.90
CA ASP A 28 -19.58 -13.66 36.34
C ASP A 28 -20.39 -14.46 35.30
N SER A 29 -20.27 -14.03 34.05
CA SER A 29 -20.18 -14.95 32.92
C SER A 29 -19.31 -14.33 31.83
N VAL A 30 -18.27 -15.06 31.41
CA VAL A 30 -17.71 -14.93 30.07
C VAL A 30 -18.90 -15.01 29.13
N LEU A 31 -19.25 -13.90 28.47
CA LEU A 31 -20.35 -13.90 27.52
C LEU A 31 -20.02 -14.95 26.44
N PRO A 32 -20.79 -16.04 26.30
CA PRO A 32 -20.66 -16.87 25.13
C PRO A 32 -21.02 -15.99 23.94
N ASN A 33 -20.08 -15.85 23.00
CA ASN A 33 -20.29 -15.15 21.73
C ASN A 33 -21.46 -15.83 20.98
N PRO A 34 -22.67 -15.24 20.91
CA PRO A 34 -23.84 -15.92 20.34
C PRO A 34 -23.82 -15.94 18.80
N LEU A 35 -22.71 -15.55 18.17
CA LEU A 35 -22.54 -15.51 16.71
C LEU A 35 -21.45 -16.48 16.21
N ALA A 36 -20.99 -17.41 17.05
CA ALA A 36 -19.87 -18.29 16.73
C ALA A 36 -20.19 -19.51 15.81
N GLU A 37 -21.38 -19.63 15.23
CA GLU A 37 -21.79 -20.88 14.52
C GLU A 37 -22.39 -20.70 13.13
N THR A 38 -22.10 -19.60 12.44
CA THR A 38 -22.14 -19.62 10.96
C THR A 38 -20.77 -19.24 10.45
N ALA A 39 -20.04 -20.24 9.96
CA ALA A 39 -18.81 -20.00 9.22
C ALA A 39 -19.11 -18.99 8.12
N LEU A 40 -18.39 -17.87 8.11
CA LEU A 40 -18.50 -16.89 7.03
C LEU A 40 -18.16 -17.63 5.73
N PRO A 41 -19.01 -17.54 4.69
CA PRO A 41 -18.89 -18.37 3.49
C PRO A 41 -17.57 -18.12 2.74
N PHE A 42 -16.90 -17.01 3.02
CA PHE A 42 -15.60 -16.64 2.48
C PHE A 42 -14.66 -16.18 3.60
N THR A 43 -13.38 -16.45 3.41
CA THR A 43 -12.28 -15.88 4.19
C THR A 43 -12.03 -14.42 3.79
N LEU A 44 -11.34 -13.64 4.65
CA LEU A 44 -10.94 -12.28 4.29
C LEU A 44 -10.04 -12.25 3.05
N ASP A 45 -9.12 -13.21 2.94
CA ASP A 45 -8.17 -13.28 1.83
C ASP A 45 -8.90 -13.52 0.49
N GLU A 46 -9.93 -14.36 0.48
CA GLU A 46 -10.77 -14.57 -0.70
C GLU A 46 -11.55 -13.30 -1.10
N LEU A 47 -12.19 -12.63 -0.13
CA LEU A 47 -12.91 -11.38 -0.37
C LEU A 47 -11.97 -10.26 -0.84
N THR A 48 -10.79 -10.16 -0.21
CA THR A 48 -9.76 -9.19 -0.56
C THR A 48 -9.22 -9.44 -1.97
N ARG A 49 -8.94 -10.70 -2.31
CA ARG A 49 -8.51 -11.07 -3.67
C ARG A 49 -9.58 -10.80 -4.73
N LEU A 50 -10.86 -10.99 -4.39
CA LEU A 50 -11.99 -10.62 -5.27
C LEU A 50 -12.10 -9.11 -5.47
N HIS A 51 -11.76 -8.33 -4.44
CA HIS A 51 -11.79 -6.87 -4.46
C HIS A 51 -10.62 -6.28 -5.25
N ASP A 52 -9.42 -6.79 -5.00
CA ASP A 52 -8.19 -6.21 -5.53
C ASP A 52 -7.93 -6.59 -6.98
N LEU A 53 -8.19 -7.85 -7.35
CA LEU A 53 -7.90 -8.32 -8.70
C LEU A 53 -9.09 -8.09 -9.64
N PRO A 54 -8.86 -7.59 -10.86
CA PRO A 54 -9.91 -7.43 -11.86
C PRO A 54 -10.53 -8.77 -12.26
N ARG A 55 -11.83 -8.71 -12.58
CA ARG A 55 -12.66 -9.84 -12.99
C ARG A 55 -13.74 -9.39 -13.96
N VAL A 56 -14.18 -10.32 -14.79
CA VAL A 56 -15.39 -10.15 -15.61
C VAL A 56 -16.59 -10.04 -14.68
N THR A 57 -17.36 -8.97 -14.81
CA THR A 57 -18.51 -8.68 -13.92
C THR A 57 -19.87 -9.03 -14.53
N GLU A 58 -19.93 -9.83 -15.60
CA GLU A 58 -21.16 -10.36 -16.23
C GLU A 58 -22.29 -9.33 -16.40
N GLY A 59 -21.95 -8.09 -16.78
CA GLY A 59 -22.91 -7.00 -17.01
C GLY A 59 -23.23 -6.14 -15.77
N ILE A 60 -22.74 -6.49 -14.58
CA ILE A 60 -22.76 -5.62 -13.40
C ILE A 60 -21.67 -4.56 -13.57
N PRO A 61 -21.96 -3.25 -13.46
CA PRO A 61 -20.89 -2.27 -13.59
C PRO A 61 -19.88 -2.43 -12.45
N ARG A 62 -18.58 -2.48 -12.77
CA ARG A 62 -17.47 -2.75 -11.82
C ARG A 62 -17.56 -1.95 -10.52
N LYS A 63 -17.96 -0.68 -10.59
CA LYS A 63 -18.17 0.18 -9.42
C LYS A 63 -19.11 -0.43 -8.37
N TRP A 64 -20.23 -1.02 -8.80
CA TRP A 64 -21.22 -1.62 -7.89
C TRP A 64 -20.69 -2.90 -7.28
N TYR A 65 -20.04 -3.73 -8.08
CA TYR A 65 -19.40 -4.96 -7.63
C TYR A 65 -18.34 -4.68 -6.54
N LEU A 66 -17.44 -3.71 -6.78
CA LEU A 66 -16.44 -3.29 -5.79
C LEU A 66 -17.09 -2.70 -4.53
N ALA A 67 -18.19 -1.94 -4.66
CA ALA A 67 -18.90 -1.40 -3.51
C ALA A 67 -19.49 -2.51 -2.63
N GLN A 68 -20.04 -3.57 -3.24
CA GLN A 68 -20.54 -4.74 -2.54
C GLN A 68 -19.42 -5.49 -1.82
N LEU A 69 -18.32 -5.81 -2.52
CA LEU A 69 -17.17 -6.48 -1.89
C LEU A 69 -16.58 -5.68 -0.74
N LYS A 70 -16.49 -4.34 -0.88
CA LYS A 70 -16.07 -3.47 0.20
C LYS A 70 -17.01 -3.55 1.41
N ALA A 71 -18.32 -3.66 1.19
CA ALA A 71 -19.28 -3.84 2.28
C ALA A 71 -19.07 -5.21 2.97
N GLU A 72 -18.91 -6.28 2.19
CA GLU A 72 -18.66 -7.63 2.71
C GLU A 72 -17.34 -7.73 3.49
N ILE A 73 -16.25 -7.13 2.99
CA ILE A 73 -14.96 -7.05 3.70
C ILE A 73 -15.14 -6.33 5.04
N ASN A 74 -15.86 -5.21 5.06
CA ASN A 74 -16.08 -4.46 6.30
C ASN A 74 -16.91 -5.26 7.31
N ASP A 75 -17.95 -5.97 6.85
CA ASP A 75 -18.81 -6.81 7.69
C ASP A 75 -18.08 -8.07 8.20
N TRP A 76 -17.19 -8.63 7.37
CA TRP A 76 -16.28 -9.70 7.78
C TRP A 76 -15.33 -9.21 8.89
N LEU A 77 -14.68 -8.05 8.70
CA LEU A 77 -13.76 -7.48 9.68
C LEU A 77 -14.46 -7.11 11.00
N ASP A 78 -15.70 -6.64 10.94
CA ASP A 78 -16.54 -6.39 12.12
C ASP A 78 -16.78 -7.65 12.96
N ARG A 79 -16.95 -8.80 12.30
CA ARG A 79 -17.29 -10.09 12.94
C ARG A 79 -16.09 -11.04 13.06
N SER A 80 -14.91 -10.59 12.64
CA SER A 80 -13.71 -11.43 12.62
C SER A 80 -13.38 -11.95 14.02
N PRO A 81 -12.76 -13.14 14.14
CA PRO A 81 -12.31 -13.66 15.43
C PRO A 81 -11.05 -12.94 15.95
N TRP A 82 -10.64 -11.85 15.30
CA TRP A 82 -9.44 -11.09 15.60
C TRP A 82 -9.72 -10.03 16.64
N THR A 83 -8.68 -9.56 17.33
CA THR A 83 -8.81 -8.48 18.29
C THR A 83 -9.22 -7.21 17.55
N ARG A 84 -10.42 -6.70 17.85
CA ARG A 84 -10.98 -5.53 17.16
C ARG A 84 -11.03 -4.32 18.07
N ILE A 85 -10.56 -3.18 17.55
CA ILE A 85 -10.61 -1.88 18.19
C ILE A 85 -11.40 -0.88 17.35
N THR A 86 -12.23 -0.08 18.01
CA THR A 86 -12.77 1.18 17.48
C THR A 86 -12.24 2.35 18.29
N TYR A 87 -12.45 3.58 17.80
CA TYR A 87 -12.07 4.78 18.52
C TYR A 87 -12.62 4.83 19.97
N ASP A 88 -13.87 4.43 20.20
CA ASP A 88 -14.51 4.51 21.51
C ASP A 88 -13.90 3.54 22.55
N ILE A 89 -13.36 2.42 22.09
CA ILE A 89 -12.74 1.40 22.96
C ILE A 89 -11.21 1.36 22.83
N ARG A 90 -10.60 2.35 22.18
CA ARG A 90 -9.16 2.38 21.87
C ARG A 90 -8.25 2.25 23.10
N SER A 91 -8.72 2.72 24.25
CA SER A 91 -8.02 2.59 25.54
C SER A 91 -7.97 1.17 26.09
N ARG A 92 -8.73 0.23 25.51
CA ARG A 92 -8.78 -1.18 25.94
C ARG A 92 -7.73 -2.06 25.27
N LEU A 93 -6.99 -1.56 24.28
CA LEU A 93 -5.99 -2.35 23.58
C LEU A 93 -4.95 -2.91 24.55
N GLN A 94 -4.76 -4.22 24.49
CA GLN A 94 -3.74 -4.95 25.23
C GLN A 94 -2.69 -5.48 24.25
N PRO A 95 -1.50 -5.88 24.75
CA PRO A 95 -0.57 -6.71 23.99
C PRO A 95 -1.26 -7.99 23.46
N PRO A 96 -0.83 -8.51 22.29
CA PRO A 96 -1.30 -9.81 21.82
C PRO A 96 -0.86 -10.92 22.78
N VAL A 97 -1.68 -11.95 22.98
CA VAL A 97 -1.33 -13.07 23.87
C VAL A 97 -0.30 -13.98 23.20
N VAL A 98 -0.44 -14.20 21.88
CA VAL A 98 0.55 -14.89 21.05
C VAL A 98 0.95 -14.03 19.85
N SER A 99 2.19 -14.19 19.39
CA SER A 99 2.81 -13.33 18.36
C SER A 99 2.12 -13.32 16.99
N LYS A 100 1.21 -14.27 16.72
CA LYS A 100 0.50 -14.40 15.44
C LYS A 100 -0.92 -13.82 15.47
N GLU A 101 -1.34 -13.21 16.58
CA GLU A 101 -2.64 -12.57 16.63
C GLU A 101 -2.70 -11.37 15.68
N LYS A 102 -3.87 -11.20 15.08
CA LYS A 102 -4.18 -10.10 14.16
C LYS A 102 -4.99 -9.03 14.89
N LEU A 103 -4.63 -7.78 14.65
CA LEU A 103 -5.37 -6.62 15.13
C LEU A 103 -6.22 -6.06 13.99
N VAL A 104 -7.48 -5.74 14.29
CA VAL A 104 -8.38 -5.02 13.39
C VAL A 104 -8.70 -3.66 13.99
N ILE A 105 -8.45 -2.59 13.24
CA ILE A 105 -8.70 -1.21 13.68
C ILE A 105 -9.72 -0.57 12.74
N ASP A 106 -10.89 -0.23 13.28
CA ASP A 106 -11.86 0.62 12.57
C ASP A 106 -11.35 2.05 12.58
N ALA A 107 -10.97 2.57 11.41
CA ALA A 107 -10.38 3.90 11.27
C ALA A 107 -11.35 5.04 11.61
N ARG A 108 -12.67 4.77 11.69
CA ARG A 108 -13.66 5.80 11.98
C ARG A 108 -13.49 6.35 13.40
N GLY A 109 -13.58 7.67 13.52
CA GLY A 109 -13.41 8.39 14.78
C GLY A 109 -11.98 8.83 15.05
N PHE A 110 -10.97 8.13 14.49
CA PHE A 110 -9.59 8.60 14.56
C PHE A 110 -9.39 9.86 13.70
N ALA A 111 -8.62 10.81 14.23
CA ALA A 111 -8.25 12.02 13.51
C ALA A 111 -7.32 11.68 12.32
N ALA A 112 -7.32 12.53 11.29
CA ALA A 112 -6.42 12.36 10.16
C ALA A 112 -4.95 12.63 10.54
N GLU A 113 -4.71 13.53 11.51
CA GLU A 113 -3.40 13.90 12.03
C GLU A 113 -3.49 14.34 13.50
N GLY A 114 -2.34 14.53 14.14
CA GLY A 114 -2.25 14.95 15.55
C GLY A 114 -2.25 13.80 16.57
N PRO A 115 -2.33 14.10 17.87
CA PRO A 115 -2.13 13.13 18.95
C PRO A 115 -3.14 11.97 18.97
N GLU A 116 -4.38 12.21 18.53
CA GLU A 116 -5.45 11.19 18.46
C GLU A 116 -5.55 10.54 17.05
N SER A 117 -4.48 10.64 16.26
CA SER A 117 -4.48 10.09 14.90
C SER A 117 -4.38 8.56 14.88
N LEU A 118 -4.92 7.98 13.81
CA LEU A 118 -4.79 6.55 13.54
C LEU A 118 -3.32 6.12 13.41
N SER A 119 -2.48 6.96 12.81
CA SER A 119 -1.04 6.70 12.63
C SER A 119 -0.33 6.44 13.96
N LEU A 120 -0.46 7.36 14.93
CA LEU A 120 0.15 7.18 16.25
C LEU A 120 -0.45 5.99 17.01
N TYR A 121 -1.73 5.70 16.79
CA TYR A 121 -2.34 4.52 17.37
C TYR A 121 -1.76 3.20 16.83
N ILE A 122 -1.45 3.13 15.54
CA ILE A 122 -0.76 1.98 14.92
C ILE A 122 0.65 1.84 15.49
N VAL A 123 1.38 2.95 15.68
CA VAL A 123 2.71 2.94 16.32
C VAL A 123 2.62 2.39 17.75
N HIS A 124 1.64 2.84 18.53
CA HIS A 124 1.37 2.30 19.86
C HIS A 124 1.08 0.79 19.84
N ALA A 125 0.22 0.33 18.92
CA ALA A 125 -0.07 -1.09 18.77
C ALA A 125 1.19 -1.92 18.41
N TYR A 126 2.03 -1.41 17.50
CA TYR A 126 3.30 -2.06 17.17
C TYR A 126 4.22 -2.21 18.39
N HIS A 127 4.33 -1.16 19.23
CA HIS A 127 5.11 -1.22 20.46
C HIS A 127 4.53 -2.16 21.52
N LEU A 128 3.21 -2.38 21.52
CA LEU A 128 2.58 -3.42 22.35
C LEU A 128 2.85 -4.85 21.83
N GLY A 129 3.46 -5.01 20.67
CA GLY A 129 3.84 -6.33 20.12
C GLY A 129 2.99 -6.79 18.93
N TRP A 130 2.02 -6.00 18.47
CA TRP A 130 1.25 -6.35 17.28
C TRP A 130 2.12 -6.32 16.03
N ARG A 131 1.98 -7.34 15.17
CA ARG A 131 2.75 -7.50 13.93
C ARG A 131 1.91 -7.70 12.68
N GLU A 132 0.62 -7.99 12.84
CA GLU A 132 -0.35 -8.10 11.74
C GLU A 132 -1.51 -7.16 12.03
N ILE A 133 -1.54 -6.01 11.37
CA ILE A 133 -2.50 -4.93 11.64
C ILE A 133 -3.36 -4.69 10.40
N ASN A 134 -4.68 -4.81 10.56
CA ASN A 134 -5.67 -4.62 9.50
C ASN A 134 -6.47 -3.37 9.84
N VAL A 135 -6.29 -2.31 9.05
CA VAL A 135 -6.98 -1.05 9.24
C VAL A 135 -8.03 -0.90 8.16
N TYR A 136 -9.27 -0.64 8.54
CA TYR A 136 -10.37 -0.63 7.60
C TYR A 136 -11.32 0.54 7.80
N ARG A 137 -12.15 0.78 6.78
CA ARG A 137 -12.99 1.98 6.66
C ARG A 137 -12.16 3.28 6.68
N CYS A 138 -10.96 3.23 6.12
CA CYS A 138 -10.12 4.42 5.91
C CYS A 138 -10.84 5.42 5.00
N ARG A 139 -10.78 6.70 5.38
CA ARG A 139 -11.41 7.86 4.72
C ARG A 139 -10.46 9.06 4.72
N GLY A 140 -9.21 8.84 4.31
CA GLY A 140 -8.20 9.88 4.24
C GLY A 140 -7.40 10.10 5.53
N GLN A 141 -7.37 9.11 6.44
CA GLN A 141 -6.41 9.16 7.55
C GLN A 141 -4.98 9.18 7.00
N ARG A 142 -4.21 10.19 7.39
CA ARG A 142 -2.88 10.46 6.86
C ARG A 142 -1.82 9.71 7.68
N PHE A 143 -0.62 9.64 7.12
CA PHE A 143 0.58 9.16 7.83
C PHE A 143 0.50 7.69 8.34
N ILE A 144 -0.37 6.85 7.79
CA ILE A 144 -0.42 5.43 8.16
C ILE A 144 0.98 4.80 7.91
N GLY A 145 1.55 4.16 8.92
CA GLY A 145 2.90 3.59 8.86
C GLY A 145 4.04 4.58 9.16
N CYS A 146 3.76 5.87 9.36
CA CYS A 146 4.78 6.83 9.82
C CYS A 146 5.06 6.67 11.31
N GLY A 147 6.27 7.05 11.73
CA GLY A 147 6.67 7.02 13.15
C GLY A 147 6.92 5.61 13.71
N LEU A 148 6.78 4.58 12.89
CA LEU A 148 7.31 3.26 13.20
C LEU A 148 8.83 3.39 13.33
N SER A 149 9.38 3.07 14.50
CA SER A 149 10.81 3.22 14.82
C SER A 149 11.71 2.44 13.86
N GLU A 150 13.01 2.72 13.90
CA GLU A 150 14.03 1.92 13.22
C GLU A 150 13.79 0.43 13.48
N LYS A 151 13.76 -0.39 12.41
CA LYS A 151 13.53 -1.86 12.46
C LYS A 151 12.09 -2.33 12.67
N SER A 152 11.16 -1.75 11.92
CA SER A 152 9.78 -2.26 11.80
C SER A 152 9.66 -3.57 10.98
N ASP A 153 10.75 -4.32 10.80
CA ASP A 153 10.74 -5.59 10.07
C ASP A 153 9.75 -6.59 10.69
N GLY A 154 9.06 -7.33 9.82
CA GLY A 154 8.04 -8.30 10.24
C GLY A 154 6.72 -7.69 10.71
N LEU A 155 6.55 -6.36 10.70
CA LEU A 155 5.23 -5.73 10.78
C LEU A 155 4.60 -5.70 9.38
N ARG A 156 3.37 -6.18 9.29
CA ARG A 156 2.51 -6.07 8.12
C ARG A 156 1.28 -5.23 8.44
N ILE A 157 0.98 -4.26 7.58
CA ILE A 157 -0.18 -3.37 7.70
C ILE A 157 -1.04 -3.48 6.44
N HIS A 158 -2.26 -3.99 6.59
CA HIS A 158 -3.29 -3.97 5.56
C HIS A 158 -4.16 -2.72 5.69
N VAL A 159 -4.39 -2.01 4.60
CA VAL A 159 -5.16 -0.77 4.57
C VAL A 159 -6.34 -0.92 3.62
N TYR A 160 -7.54 -1.00 4.19
CA TYR A 160 -8.80 -1.13 3.47
C TYR A 160 -9.56 0.20 3.43
N GLY A 161 -9.86 0.67 2.23
CA GLY A 161 -10.47 1.98 1.99
C GLY A 161 -9.45 2.99 1.47
N SER A 162 -9.75 4.27 1.59
CA SER A 162 -8.90 5.32 1.04
C SER A 162 -7.91 5.79 2.10
N SER A 163 -6.61 5.55 1.89
CA SER A 163 -5.57 6.16 2.72
C SER A 163 -5.50 7.67 2.44
N GLY A 164 -5.06 8.44 3.44
CA GLY A 164 -4.67 9.82 3.25
C GLY A 164 -3.24 9.96 2.73
N ASP A 165 -2.81 11.21 2.57
CA ASP A 165 -1.44 11.55 2.21
C ASP A 165 -0.38 10.97 3.17
N TYR A 166 0.85 10.87 2.67
CA TYR A 166 2.05 10.49 3.42
C TYR A 166 2.04 9.08 4.02
N LEU A 167 1.16 8.18 3.56
CA LEU A 167 1.22 6.77 3.97
C LEU A 167 2.64 6.22 3.71
N GLY A 168 3.23 5.56 4.71
CA GLY A 168 4.57 5.00 4.64
C GLY A 168 5.69 6.03 4.54
N SER A 169 5.45 7.30 4.86
CA SER A 169 6.54 8.28 4.89
C SER A 169 7.57 7.93 5.96
N GLY A 170 8.84 7.89 5.57
CA GLY A 170 9.96 7.48 6.43
C GLY A 170 9.93 6.02 6.84
N LEU A 171 9.22 5.15 6.11
CA LEU A 171 9.13 3.74 6.47
C LEU A 171 10.50 3.07 6.50
N ASP A 172 10.73 2.29 7.54
CA ASP A 172 12.00 1.65 7.83
C ASP A 172 11.78 0.19 8.29
N GLY A 173 11.33 -0.65 7.35
CA GLY A 173 11.26 -2.12 7.50
C GLY A 173 9.93 -2.78 7.19
N ALA A 174 8.82 -2.20 7.65
CA ALA A 174 7.50 -2.83 7.55
C ALA A 174 7.03 -3.04 6.11
N GLU A 175 6.02 -3.91 5.98
CA GLU A 175 5.29 -4.11 4.74
C GLU A 175 3.90 -3.48 4.86
N ILE A 176 3.54 -2.60 3.91
CA ILE A 176 2.23 -1.98 3.84
C ILE A 176 1.52 -2.41 2.56
N ILE A 177 0.30 -2.92 2.69
CA ILE A 177 -0.55 -3.34 1.59
C ILE A 177 -1.80 -2.45 1.55
N VAL A 178 -1.98 -1.73 0.46
CA VAL A 178 -3.12 -0.85 0.22
C VAL A 178 -4.10 -1.55 -0.73
N HIS A 179 -5.27 -1.90 -0.20
CA HIS A 179 -6.37 -2.54 -0.94
C HIS A 179 -7.23 -1.48 -1.61
N GLY A 180 -6.68 -0.86 -2.67
CA GLY A 180 -7.27 0.24 -3.43
C GLY A 180 -6.26 1.32 -3.77
N ASN A 181 -6.75 2.56 -3.91
CA ASN A 181 -5.93 3.70 -4.30
C ASN A 181 -5.30 4.39 -3.07
N GLY A 182 -4.12 4.95 -3.29
CA GLY A 182 -3.44 5.84 -2.38
C GLY A 182 -3.47 7.31 -2.83
N GLN A 183 -3.41 8.24 -1.87
CA GLN A 183 -3.33 9.69 -2.13
C GLN A 183 -1.87 10.15 -2.37
N ASP A 184 -1.57 11.41 -2.07
CA ASP A 184 -0.31 12.04 -2.42
C ASP A 184 0.80 11.69 -1.43
N GLN A 185 2.06 11.80 -1.88
CA GLN A 185 3.27 11.69 -1.04
C GLN A 185 3.43 10.34 -0.33
N ILE A 186 2.79 9.30 -0.85
CA ILE A 186 2.98 7.94 -0.36
C ILE A 186 4.45 7.54 -0.50
N GLY A 187 5.03 7.03 0.58
CA GLY A 187 6.44 6.61 0.63
C GLY A 187 7.43 7.77 0.51
N GLN A 188 7.05 8.98 0.91
CA GLN A 188 8.03 10.06 1.05
C GLN A 188 9.19 9.61 1.95
N ILE A 189 10.44 9.89 1.57
CA ILE A 189 11.67 9.53 2.29
C ILE A 189 11.72 8.06 2.75
N PHE A 190 11.06 7.15 2.03
CA PHE A 190 11.03 5.71 2.33
C PHE A 190 12.45 5.14 2.39
N HIS A 191 12.83 4.49 3.49
CA HIS A 191 14.20 4.01 3.69
C HIS A 191 14.39 2.56 3.23
N ARG A 192 13.56 1.66 3.76
CA ARG A 192 13.48 0.25 3.34
C ARG A 192 12.15 -0.36 3.79
N GLY A 193 11.87 -1.56 3.33
CA GLY A 193 10.59 -2.25 3.55
C GLY A 193 9.87 -2.43 2.22
N LYS A 194 8.58 -2.73 2.27
CA LYS A 194 7.79 -2.99 1.06
C LYS A 194 6.46 -2.27 1.06
N LEU A 195 6.10 -1.70 -0.08
CA LEU A 195 4.80 -1.09 -0.31
C LEU A 195 4.11 -1.76 -1.51
N ILE A 196 2.87 -2.23 -1.30
CA ILE A 196 2.05 -2.83 -2.34
C ILE A 196 0.75 -2.03 -2.46
N VAL A 197 0.40 -1.59 -3.66
CA VAL A 197 -0.82 -0.82 -3.91
C VAL A 197 -1.60 -1.48 -5.05
N TYR A 198 -2.79 -2.00 -4.73
CA TYR A 198 -3.72 -2.63 -5.68
C TYR A 198 -4.55 -1.61 -6.50
N GLY A 199 -4.08 -0.38 -6.61
CA GLY A 199 -4.75 0.71 -7.28
C GLY A 199 -3.75 1.76 -7.77
N ASP A 200 -4.22 2.99 -7.89
CA ASP A 200 -3.41 4.15 -8.29
C ASP A 200 -2.74 4.83 -7.07
N VAL A 201 -1.65 5.54 -7.31
CA VAL A 201 -1.00 6.44 -6.32
C VAL A 201 -0.99 7.89 -6.79
N GLY A 202 -1.08 8.81 -5.84
CA GLY A 202 -1.15 10.25 -6.09
C GLY A 202 0.18 10.91 -6.46
N GLN A 203 0.19 12.24 -6.36
CA GLN A 203 1.32 13.10 -6.70
C GLN A 203 2.52 12.82 -5.80
N THR A 204 3.72 12.97 -6.33
CA THR A 204 4.99 12.89 -5.57
C THR A 204 5.16 11.58 -4.78
N PHE A 205 4.63 10.49 -5.33
CA PHE A 205 4.88 9.13 -4.85
C PHE A 205 6.38 8.87 -4.73
N PHE A 206 6.83 8.31 -3.60
CA PHE A 206 8.23 8.00 -3.32
C PHE A 206 9.19 9.20 -3.37
N TYR A 207 8.68 10.41 -3.11
CA TYR A 207 9.52 11.61 -3.04
C TYR A 207 10.68 11.47 -2.06
N GLY A 208 11.91 11.63 -2.54
CA GLY A 208 13.10 11.61 -1.69
C GLY A 208 13.43 10.24 -1.08
N ALA A 209 12.82 9.15 -1.57
CA ALA A 209 13.08 7.79 -1.11
C ALA A 209 14.57 7.46 -1.13
N LYS A 210 15.01 6.64 -0.16
CA LYS A 210 16.40 6.18 0.00
C LYS A 210 16.59 4.71 -0.40
N GLY A 211 15.50 3.95 -0.41
CA GLY A 211 15.52 2.51 -0.66
C GLY A 211 14.11 1.92 -0.63
N GLY A 212 14.03 0.60 -0.54
CA GLY A 212 12.79 -0.16 -0.43
C GLY A 212 12.16 -0.54 -1.76
N ASP A 213 11.25 -1.51 -1.66
CA ASP A 213 10.57 -2.09 -2.81
C ASP A 213 9.12 -1.57 -2.87
N ALA A 214 8.65 -1.17 -4.06
CA ALA A 214 7.26 -0.79 -4.24
C ALA A 214 6.63 -1.34 -5.52
N PHE A 215 5.40 -1.82 -5.39
CA PHE A 215 4.64 -2.44 -6.48
C PHE A 215 3.28 -1.76 -6.60
N ILE A 216 3.03 -1.15 -7.75
CA ILE A 216 1.80 -0.39 -8.04
C ILE A 216 1.06 -1.08 -9.19
N MET A 217 -0.14 -1.58 -8.93
CA MET A 217 -0.96 -2.25 -9.94
C MET A 217 -1.52 -1.26 -10.98
N GLY A 218 -1.83 -0.04 -10.54
CA GLY A 218 -2.37 1.02 -11.38
C GLY A 218 -1.32 2.04 -11.83
N ASN A 219 -1.75 3.29 -11.86
CA ASN A 219 -0.97 4.44 -12.31
C ASN A 219 -0.34 5.19 -11.13
N ALA A 220 0.68 5.98 -11.42
CA ALA A 220 1.10 7.07 -10.55
C ALA A 220 0.67 8.42 -11.15
N ALA A 221 0.50 9.45 -10.32
CA ALA A 221 0.23 10.79 -10.82
C ALA A 221 1.54 11.49 -11.25
N GLY A 222 1.68 12.79 -11.00
CA GLY A 222 2.86 13.58 -11.36
C GLY A 222 4.02 13.44 -10.37
N ARG A 223 5.23 13.59 -10.90
CA ARG A 223 6.52 13.59 -10.17
C ARG A 223 6.81 12.34 -9.30
N PRO A 224 6.46 11.11 -9.72
CA PRO A 224 6.84 9.93 -8.96
C PRO A 224 8.37 9.79 -8.91
N LEU A 225 8.90 9.40 -7.74
CA LEU A 225 10.32 9.24 -7.43
C LEU A 225 11.19 10.49 -7.55
N ILE A 226 10.60 11.68 -7.50
CA ILE A 226 11.41 12.90 -7.50
C ILE A 226 12.41 12.92 -6.33
N ASN A 227 13.66 13.33 -6.59
CA ASN A 227 14.75 13.42 -5.62
C ASN A 227 15.09 12.10 -4.90
N ALA A 228 14.61 10.95 -5.39
CA ALA A 228 14.95 9.67 -4.80
C ALA A 228 16.44 9.32 -5.05
N VAL A 229 17.07 8.72 -4.05
CA VAL A 229 18.51 8.41 -3.97
C VAL A 229 18.68 6.97 -3.47
N GLY A 230 19.89 6.44 -3.52
CA GLY A 230 20.19 5.12 -2.93
C GLY A 230 19.60 3.98 -3.75
N SER A 231 18.77 3.14 -3.15
CA SER A 231 18.35 1.84 -3.73
C SER A 231 16.82 1.61 -3.88
N PRO A 232 15.97 2.62 -4.18
CA PRO A 232 14.54 2.39 -4.37
C PRO A 232 14.32 1.54 -5.62
N ARG A 233 13.47 0.51 -5.52
CA ARG A 233 13.18 -0.41 -6.63
C ARG A 233 11.67 -0.53 -6.80
N VAL A 234 11.17 0.05 -7.89
CA VAL A 234 9.74 0.32 -8.05
C VAL A 234 9.22 -0.27 -9.34
N VAL A 235 8.07 -0.95 -9.29
CA VAL A 235 7.30 -1.39 -10.46
C VAL A 235 5.98 -0.64 -10.52
N ILE A 236 5.74 0.07 -11.63
CA ILE A 236 4.47 0.74 -11.95
C ILE A 236 3.89 0.04 -13.18
N ASN A 237 2.74 -0.63 -13.02
CA ASN A 237 2.16 -1.39 -14.13
C ASN A 237 1.41 -0.52 -15.13
N GLY A 238 0.69 0.48 -14.65
CA GLY A 238 0.04 1.48 -15.49
C GLY A 238 1.03 2.46 -16.08
N THR A 239 0.66 3.74 -16.02
CA THR A 239 1.50 4.85 -16.45
C THR A 239 1.74 5.84 -15.32
N CYS A 240 2.49 6.89 -15.59
CA CYS A 240 2.56 8.11 -14.79
C CYS A 240 2.35 9.37 -15.63
N LEU A 241 2.11 10.50 -14.95
CA LEU A 241 2.11 11.83 -15.57
C LEU A 241 3.54 12.37 -15.65
N ASP A 242 3.71 13.68 -15.73
CA ASP A 242 5.01 14.34 -15.95
C ASP A 242 6.04 14.05 -14.84
N TYR A 243 7.32 14.18 -15.20
CA TYR A 243 8.49 14.18 -14.30
C TYR A 243 8.71 12.88 -13.52
N LEU A 244 8.45 11.72 -14.13
CA LEU A 244 8.90 10.45 -13.54
C LEU A 244 10.42 10.46 -13.34
N ALA A 245 10.84 10.23 -12.09
CA ALA A 245 12.23 10.16 -11.66
C ALA A 245 13.03 11.43 -11.99
N GLU A 246 12.40 12.60 -11.79
CA GLU A 246 13.09 13.89 -11.76
C GLU A 246 14.14 13.92 -10.62
N SER A 247 15.35 14.37 -10.93
CA SER A 247 16.49 14.43 -10.01
C SER A 247 16.77 13.08 -9.33
N PHE A 248 16.61 11.99 -10.08
CA PHE A 248 16.91 10.64 -9.58
C PHE A 248 18.41 10.44 -9.46
N MET A 249 18.85 10.11 -8.26
CA MET A 249 20.25 10.07 -7.83
C MET A 249 20.54 8.71 -7.18
N ALA A 250 19.99 7.66 -7.77
CA ALA A 250 19.94 6.33 -7.18
C ALA A 250 21.14 5.44 -7.55
N GLY A 251 22.30 5.99 -7.94
CA GLY A 251 23.49 5.19 -8.27
C GLY A 251 23.29 4.22 -9.44
N ASP A 252 24.24 3.31 -9.70
CA ASP A 252 24.09 2.34 -10.80
C ASP A 252 23.26 1.12 -10.37
N PRO A 253 22.13 0.78 -11.04
CA PRO A 253 21.34 -0.41 -10.72
C PRO A 253 22.16 -1.71 -10.68
N LEU A 254 23.21 -1.84 -11.51
CA LEU A 254 24.07 -3.03 -11.53
C LEU A 254 24.98 -3.14 -10.30
N HIS A 255 25.12 -2.05 -9.54
CA HIS A 255 25.95 -1.94 -8.34
C HIS A 255 25.12 -1.58 -7.10
N GLY A 256 23.86 -2.05 -7.04
CA GLY A 256 22.98 -1.87 -5.89
C GLY A 256 22.21 -0.54 -5.86
N GLY A 257 22.29 0.23 -6.94
CA GLY A 257 21.46 1.42 -7.14
C GLY A 257 19.98 1.11 -7.36
N GLY A 258 19.17 2.17 -7.36
CA GLY A 258 17.73 2.12 -7.57
C GLY A 258 17.32 2.19 -9.03
N PHE A 259 16.13 1.67 -9.32
CA PHE A 259 15.53 1.71 -10.65
C PHE A 259 14.01 1.74 -10.59
N VAL A 260 13.40 2.11 -11.71
CA VAL A 260 11.95 2.08 -11.92
C VAL A 260 11.63 1.19 -13.11
N VAL A 261 10.61 0.35 -13.01
CA VAL A 261 10.00 -0.36 -14.12
C VAL A 261 8.65 0.27 -14.43
N LEU A 262 8.42 0.63 -15.69
CA LEU A 262 7.16 1.22 -16.15
C LEU A 262 6.59 0.32 -17.26
N ASN A 263 5.50 -0.41 -16.98
CA ASN A 263 4.97 -1.40 -17.93
C ASN A 263 3.98 -0.83 -18.95
N GLY A 264 3.28 0.27 -18.64
CA GLY A 264 2.36 0.89 -19.59
C GLY A 264 1.19 -0.01 -20.00
N VAL A 265 0.67 -0.81 -19.07
CA VAL A 265 -0.45 -1.75 -19.32
C VAL A 265 -1.62 -1.48 -18.37
N ARG A 266 -2.80 -1.95 -18.75
CA ARG A 266 -3.98 -1.93 -17.86
C ARG A 266 -4.80 -3.18 -18.02
N TRP A 267 -5.62 -3.43 -17.01
CA TRP A 267 -6.71 -4.39 -17.10
C TRP A 267 -7.89 -3.79 -17.85
N ASN A 268 -8.41 -4.51 -18.83
CA ASN A 268 -9.64 -4.15 -19.54
C ASN A 268 -10.90 -4.68 -18.80
N ASP A 269 -12.07 -4.41 -19.37
CA ASP A 269 -13.36 -4.84 -18.80
C ASP A 269 -13.56 -6.37 -18.82
N GLN A 270 -12.73 -7.08 -19.58
CA GLN A 270 -12.70 -8.54 -19.67
C GLN A 270 -11.70 -9.17 -18.69
N ALA A 271 -11.05 -8.36 -17.83
CA ALA A 271 -9.98 -8.79 -16.93
C ALA A 271 -8.81 -9.43 -17.67
N GLU A 272 -8.45 -8.85 -18.81
CA GLU A 272 -7.26 -9.17 -19.59
C GLU A 272 -6.30 -7.98 -19.61
N ILE A 273 -5.02 -8.25 -19.81
CA ILE A 273 -3.99 -7.21 -19.92
C ILE A 273 -3.95 -6.66 -21.34
N GLU A 274 -4.06 -5.35 -21.46
CA GLU A 274 -3.86 -4.62 -22.72
C GLU A 274 -2.83 -3.50 -22.58
N ASP A 275 -2.23 -3.12 -23.71
CA ASP A 275 -1.28 -2.00 -23.76
C ASP A 275 -2.02 -0.67 -23.68
N LEU A 276 -1.44 0.28 -22.93
CA LEU A 276 -1.85 1.67 -23.03
C LEU A 276 -1.46 2.24 -24.41
N PRO A 277 -2.21 3.21 -24.95
CA PRO A 277 -1.87 3.86 -26.22
C PRO A 277 -0.46 4.44 -26.23
N ALA A 278 -0.06 5.06 -25.12
CA ALA A 278 1.31 5.50 -24.85
C ALA A 278 1.71 4.94 -23.47
N PRO A 279 2.88 4.26 -23.35
CA PRO A 279 3.32 3.72 -22.06
C PRO A 279 3.71 4.82 -21.06
N TYR A 280 4.02 6.02 -21.57
CA TYR A 280 4.22 7.24 -20.79
C TYR A 280 3.67 8.44 -21.59
N PRO A 281 2.57 9.08 -21.15
CA PRO A 281 1.99 10.26 -21.79
C PRO A 281 2.55 11.58 -21.24
N GLY A 282 3.38 11.55 -20.19
CA GLY A 282 3.97 12.75 -19.59
C GLY A 282 5.14 13.31 -20.40
N GLY A 283 5.66 14.46 -19.95
CA GLY A 283 6.92 15.05 -20.39
C GLY A 283 8.00 15.04 -19.31
N ASN A 284 9.19 15.53 -19.65
CA ASN A 284 10.32 15.68 -18.73
C ASN A 284 10.71 14.38 -18.00
N LEU A 285 10.62 13.25 -18.70
CA LEU A 285 11.02 11.96 -18.18
C LEU A 285 12.50 11.98 -17.81
N PHE A 286 12.79 11.54 -16.58
CA PHE A 286 14.16 11.40 -16.08
C PHE A 286 14.95 12.72 -16.02
N SER A 287 14.25 13.85 -15.86
CA SER A 287 14.84 15.18 -15.79
C SER A 287 15.90 15.30 -14.70
N LEU A 288 17.07 15.86 -15.00
CA LEU A 288 18.15 16.12 -14.01
C LEU A 288 18.64 14.88 -13.24
N ALA A 289 18.32 13.67 -13.72
CA ALA A 289 18.81 12.44 -13.10
C ALA A 289 20.33 12.32 -13.29
N SER A 290 21.04 11.88 -12.25
CA SER A 290 22.48 11.61 -12.28
C SER A 290 22.81 10.16 -11.87
N GLY A 291 21.79 9.37 -11.52
CA GLY A 291 21.92 7.96 -11.24
C GLY A 291 20.58 7.23 -11.39
N GLY A 292 20.65 5.92 -11.37
CA GLY A 292 19.54 4.99 -11.53
C GLY A 292 19.26 4.67 -12.99
N ALA A 293 18.18 3.93 -13.21
CA ALA A 293 17.63 3.70 -14.54
C ALA A 293 16.11 3.57 -14.49
N ILE A 294 15.48 3.81 -15.63
CA ILE A 294 14.11 3.39 -15.89
C ILE A 294 14.15 2.26 -16.92
N TYR A 295 13.44 1.16 -16.66
CA TYR A 295 13.17 0.11 -17.61
C TYR A 295 11.72 0.24 -18.07
N VAL A 296 11.54 0.86 -19.23
CA VAL A 296 10.21 1.15 -19.77
C VAL A 296 9.84 0.10 -20.81
N ARG A 297 8.64 -0.48 -20.67
CA ARG A 297 8.07 -1.39 -21.66
C ARG A 297 7.55 -0.57 -22.83
N ASP A 298 8.22 -0.70 -23.96
CA ASP A 298 7.94 0.05 -25.19
C ASP A 298 8.12 -0.85 -26.43
N PRO A 299 7.31 -1.93 -26.57
CA PRO A 299 7.50 -2.94 -27.62
C PRO A 299 7.31 -2.39 -29.03
N ARG A 300 6.60 -1.27 -29.16
CA ARG A 300 6.32 -0.59 -30.43
C ARG A 300 7.25 0.60 -30.69
N ARG A 301 8.21 0.86 -29.79
CA ARG A 301 9.15 1.99 -29.86
C ARG A 301 8.42 3.32 -30.09
N ILE A 302 7.34 3.54 -29.35
CA ILE A 302 6.49 4.74 -29.43
C ILE A 302 7.14 5.90 -28.70
N LEU A 303 7.91 5.63 -27.64
CA LEU A 303 8.55 6.70 -26.88
C LEU A 303 9.69 7.32 -27.69
N ASP A 304 9.72 8.64 -27.73
CA ASP A 304 10.73 9.42 -28.44
C ASP A 304 11.63 10.20 -27.47
N GLU A 305 12.65 10.86 -28.03
CA GLU A 305 13.63 11.62 -27.25
C GLU A 305 13.05 12.95 -26.72
N ASP A 306 12.00 13.50 -27.32
CA ASP A 306 11.39 14.78 -26.89
C ASP A 306 10.70 14.64 -25.53
N GLN A 307 10.37 13.41 -25.12
CA GLN A 307 9.83 13.12 -23.79
C GLN A 307 10.91 13.12 -22.70
N LEU A 308 12.18 12.90 -23.06
CA LEU A 308 13.30 12.87 -22.14
C LEU A 308 13.78 14.28 -21.80
N ASN A 309 14.43 14.43 -20.65
CA ASN A 309 15.14 15.66 -20.30
C ASN A 309 16.48 15.30 -19.64
N GLY A 310 17.57 15.24 -20.39
CA GLY A 310 18.87 14.85 -19.85
C GLY A 310 19.07 13.35 -19.60
N GLY A 311 18.13 12.51 -20.05
CA GLY A 311 18.30 11.06 -20.18
C GLY A 311 18.59 10.64 -21.63
N GLU A 312 19.02 9.40 -21.81
CA GLU A 312 19.15 8.76 -23.12
C GLU A 312 18.57 7.34 -23.09
N TYR A 313 18.06 6.88 -24.23
CA TYR A 313 17.69 5.48 -24.39
C TYR A 313 18.92 4.61 -24.63
N ALA A 314 18.91 3.44 -24.02
CA ALA A 314 19.89 2.38 -24.22
C ALA A 314 19.19 1.03 -24.32
N ASP A 315 19.89 0.06 -24.90
CA ASP A 315 19.42 -1.32 -24.93
C ASP A 315 19.47 -1.94 -23.53
N VAL A 316 18.49 -2.81 -23.25
CA VAL A 316 18.49 -3.61 -22.04
C VAL A 316 19.50 -4.74 -22.21
N THR A 317 20.48 -4.80 -21.31
CA THR A 317 21.46 -5.88 -21.28
C THR A 317 20.95 -7.08 -20.49
N ARG A 318 21.68 -8.20 -20.55
CA ARG A 318 21.38 -9.37 -19.72
C ARG A 318 21.56 -9.05 -18.23
N GLU A 319 22.59 -8.28 -17.88
CA GLU A 319 22.89 -7.87 -16.52
C GLU A 319 21.79 -6.97 -15.95
N ASP A 320 21.28 -6.05 -16.77
CA ASP A 320 20.10 -5.25 -16.44
C ASP A 320 18.90 -6.15 -16.13
N TRP A 321 18.62 -7.11 -17.02
CA TRP A 321 17.48 -8.00 -16.85
C TRP A 321 17.57 -8.85 -15.57
N LEU A 322 18.77 -9.31 -15.20
CA LEU A 322 18.99 -10.04 -13.94
C LEU A 322 18.65 -9.21 -12.69
N GLN A 323 18.70 -7.87 -12.77
CA GLN A 323 18.24 -6.99 -11.68
C GLN A 323 16.72 -6.81 -11.68
N VAL A 324 16.10 -6.74 -12.87
CA VAL A 324 14.67 -6.40 -13.04
C VAL A 324 13.74 -7.59 -12.93
N GLU A 325 14.13 -8.74 -13.48
CA GLU A 325 13.31 -9.95 -13.57
C GLU A 325 12.73 -10.41 -12.21
N PRO A 326 13.47 -10.39 -11.08
CA PRO A 326 12.92 -10.79 -9.78
C PRO A 326 11.73 -9.92 -9.35
N TYR A 327 11.77 -8.62 -9.65
CA TYR A 327 10.71 -7.66 -9.32
C TYR A 327 9.49 -7.88 -10.21
N LEU A 328 9.68 -8.19 -11.49
CA LEU A 328 8.56 -8.53 -12.36
C LEU A 328 7.91 -9.88 -12.01
N LYS A 329 8.68 -10.85 -11.49
CA LYS A 329 8.14 -12.11 -10.96
C LYS A 329 7.34 -11.90 -9.68
N GLU A 330 7.80 -11.04 -8.78
CA GLU A 330 7.03 -10.66 -7.60
C GLU A 330 5.76 -9.90 -8.00
N ASN A 331 5.85 -9.00 -8.97
CA ASN A 331 4.71 -8.30 -9.55
C ASN A 331 3.65 -9.27 -10.12
N GLU A 332 4.08 -10.34 -10.80
CA GLU A 332 3.19 -11.41 -11.27
C GLU A 332 2.49 -12.12 -10.10
N GLN A 333 3.21 -12.43 -9.02
CA GLN A 333 2.63 -13.06 -7.83
C GLN A 333 1.60 -12.16 -7.13
N LEU A 334 1.87 -10.86 -7.06
CA LEU A 334 1.03 -9.87 -6.40
C LEU A 334 -0.24 -9.56 -7.18
N PHE A 335 -0.10 -9.30 -8.49
CA PHE A 335 -1.17 -8.72 -9.31
C PHE A 335 -1.71 -9.67 -10.38
N GLY A 336 -1.09 -10.83 -10.60
CA GLY A 336 -1.49 -11.76 -11.66
C GLY A 336 -1.15 -11.29 -13.08
N ILE A 337 -0.31 -10.25 -13.20
CA ILE A 337 0.20 -9.73 -14.48
C ILE A 337 1.39 -10.59 -14.88
N SER A 338 1.18 -11.51 -15.79
CA SER A 338 2.19 -12.52 -16.14
C SER A 338 3.37 -11.92 -16.88
N LEU A 339 4.58 -12.20 -16.39
CA LEU A 339 5.80 -11.73 -17.06
C LEU A 339 5.88 -12.28 -18.48
N GLU A 340 5.68 -13.58 -18.66
CA GLU A 340 5.83 -14.25 -19.95
C GLU A 340 4.66 -13.96 -20.90
N ARG A 341 3.43 -14.13 -20.41
CA ARG A 341 2.23 -14.02 -21.25
C ARG A 341 1.84 -12.58 -21.52
N ASP A 342 1.86 -11.72 -20.51
CA ASP A 342 1.26 -10.39 -20.61
C ASP A 342 2.29 -9.31 -20.97
N LEU A 343 3.47 -9.35 -20.32
CA LEU A 343 4.51 -8.33 -20.49
C LEU A 343 5.43 -8.65 -21.68
N LEU A 344 6.11 -9.80 -21.67
CA LEU A 344 7.06 -10.20 -22.72
C LEU A 344 6.39 -10.73 -23.99
N ARG A 345 5.22 -11.38 -23.86
CA ARG A 345 4.46 -11.96 -24.97
C ARG A 345 5.28 -12.90 -25.86
N GLY A 346 6.17 -13.67 -25.25
CA GLY A 346 7.05 -14.63 -25.93
C GLY A 346 8.25 -14.00 -26.66
N GLU A 347 8.49 -12.70 -26.52
CA GLU A 347 9.68 -12.03 -27.05
C GLU A 347 10.76 -11.87 -25.98
N SER A 348 11.98 -11.58 -26.43
CA SER A 348 13.09 -11.32 -25.52
C SER A 348 12.98 -9.94 -24.85
N PRO A 349 13.47 -9.77 -23.60
CA PRO A 349 13.34 -8.53 -22.86
C PRO A 349 13.86 -7.28 -23.60
N GLU A 350 14.96 -7.40 -24.34
CA GLU A 350 15.58 -6.30 -25.09
C GLU A 350 14.75 -5.81 -26.28
N LYS A 351 13.78 -6.61 -26.76
CA LYS A 351 12.81 -6.18 -27.77
C LYS A 351 11.63 -5.45 -27.16
N ILE A 352 11.29 -5.77 -25.92
CA ILE A 352 10.08 -5.29 -25.22
C ILE A 352 10.37 -4.08 -24.35
N TYR A 353 11.51 -4.06 -23.68
CA TYR A 353 11.93 -3.03 -22.75
C TYR A 353 13.08 -2.19 -23.31
N ARG A 354 13.08 -0.92 -22.93
CA ARG A 354 14.18 0.03 -23.16
C ARG A 354 14.70 0.48 -21.82
N LYS A 355 16.02 0.66 -21.74
CA LYS A 355 16.65 1.31 -20.60
C LYS A 355 16.68 2.82 -20.87
N ILE A 356 16.34 3.62 -19.87
CA ILE A 356 16.63 5.05 -19.82
C ILE A 356 17.67 5.24 -18.73
N ARG A 357 18.75 5.93 -19.07
CA ARG A 357 19.85 6.24 -18.14
C ARG A 357 20.24 7.72 -18.27
N PRO A 358 21.00 8.28 -17.31
CA PRO A 358 21.46 9.66 -17.43
C PRO A 358 22.33 9.78 -18.68
N ALA A 359 22.13 10.84 -19.46
CA ALA A 359 23.02 11.13 -20.58
C ALA A 359 24.44 11.35 -20.02
N LYS A 360 25.46 10.87 -20.73
CA LYS A 360 26.84 11.14 -20.33
C LYS A 360 27.09 12.65 -20.41
N SER A 361 27.39 13.28 -19.27
CA SER A 361 27.85 14.67 -19.26
C SER A 361 29.20 14.75 -19.97
N GLU A 362 29.28 15.51 -21.07
CA GLU A 362 30.56 15.89 -21.69
C GLU A 362 31.42 16.77 -20.76
N ALA A 363 30.84 17.31 -19.69
CA ALA A 363 31.54 18.10 -18.68
C ALA A 363 32.00 17.19 -17.53
N LEU A 364 33.16 16.56 -17.70
CA LEU A 364 34.13 16.11 -16.67
C LEU A 364 35.27 15.38 -17.40
N HIS A 365 36.09 16.13 -18.15
CA HIS A 365 37.38 15.69 -18.68
C HIS A 365 38.50 16.56 -18.15
#